data_AF-A0A7V9Q185-F1
#
_entry.id   AF-A0A7V9Q185-F1
#
_cell.length_a   1.000
_cell.length_b   1.000
_cell.length_c   1.000
_cell.angle_alpha   90.00
_cell.angle_beta   90.00
_cell.angle_gamma   90.00
#
_symmetry.space_group_name_H-M   'P 1'
#
loop_
_entity.id
_entity.type
_entity.pdbx_description
1 polymer ?
#
loop_
_entity_poly.entity_id
_entity_poly.type
_entity_poly.pdbx_seq_one_letter_code
_entity_poly.pdbx_strand_id
1 'polypeptide(L)'
;AHQRGLRVISDLVVNHTSSDHPWFQEARSNPDSPKRDWHVWSDTVHRYEDARIIFTDTETSNWTWDEEAGAYYWHRFFSHQPDLNYDNPEVIEAIIDVLRFWLDLGLDGFRLDAVPYLIERDGTICENLPETHEILRLLRRTVDEEYPDRVLLAEANQWPEDVVEYFGDGDECHMAFHFPVMPRMFMSVRREEATPMYEILERTPDIPANCQWGLFLRNHDELTLEMVTDEERDYMYSEYAKDPRMKINVGIRRRLAPLLDKGRDEIELMHAILFSLPGSPILYYGDEIAMGDNVYLGDRDGVRTPMQWTADRNGGFSKADFAQLYAPPLMDPLYGYQAVNVEAQLRTQTSLLRWLRRFVALRKEHPVFGLGTYEPLAPSNHRIFAHVRAYEDDVMLCVHNLARSAQYVELDLSRFKGRHPVEIFGRTRFPAVGELPYLLTLAPRGFYWFQLVEDESEEASHDG
;
A
#
# COMPACT_ATOMS: atom_id res chain seq x y z
N ALA A 1 -7.74 -17.61 12.72
CA ALA A 1 -7.91 -16.15 12.79
C ALA A 1 -9.36 -15.76 13.14
N HIS A 2 -10.35 -16.32 12.45
CA HIS A 2 -11.78 -15.97 12.60
C HIS A 2 -12.34 -15.99 14.02
N GLN A 3 -11.93 -16.93 14.89
CA GLN A 3 -12.34 -16.93 16.31
C GLN A 3 -11.99 -15.64 17.07
N ARG A 4 -11.06 -14.83 16.55
CA ARG A 4 -10.65 -13.54 17.11
C ARG A 4 -11.21 -12.35 16.33
N GLY A 5 -12.15 -12.57 15.41
CA GLY A 5 -12.70 -11.54 14.53
C GLY A 5 -11.69 -10.99 13.51
N LEU A 6 -10.65 -11.77 13.17
CA LEU A 6 -9.65 -11.41 12.17
C LEU A 6 -9.96 -12.15 10.87
N ARG A 7 -10.17 -11.40 9.78
CA ARG A 7 -10.18 -11.91 8.41
C ARG A 7 -8.75 -12.16 7.92
N VAL A 8 -8.60 -13.07 6.97
CA VAL A 8 -7.33 -13.45 6.35
C VAL A 8 -7.50 -13.42 4.85
N ILE A 9 -6.65 -12.63 4.20
CA ILE A 9 -6.47 -12.67 2.74
C ILE A 9 -5.09 -13.25 2.44
N SER A 10 -4.92 -13.80 1.24
CA SER A 10 -3.63 -14.29 0.74
C SER A 10 -3.28 -13.60 -0.57
N ASP A 11 -2.01 -13.63 -0.94
CA ASP A 11 -1.61 -13.37 -2.32
C ASP A 11 -2.09 -14.48 -3.24
N LEU A 12 -2.61 -14.09 -4.40
CA LEU A 12 -2.84 -14.93 -5.56
C LEU A 12 -2.01 -14.36 -6.71
N VAL A 13 -0.93 -15.06 -7.05
CA VAL A 13 -0.09 -14.75 -8.21
C VAL A 13 -0.82 -15.26 -9.45
N VAL A 14 -1.47 -14.34 -10.16
CA VAL A 14 -2.28 -14.67 -11.33
C VAL A 14 -1.49 -14.60 -12.63
N ASN A 15 -0.47 -13.74 -12.72
CA ASN A 15 0.21 -13.49 -13.99
C ASN A 15 1.13 -14.63 -14.47
N HIS A 16 1.84 -15.26 -13.54
CA HIS A 16 2.94 -16.17 -13.88
C HIS A 16 3.04 -17.31 -12.87
N THR A 17 3.75 -18.37 -13.25
CA THR A 17 4.11 -19.47 -12.33
C THR A 17 5.62 -19.56 -12.19
N SER A 18 6.13 -20.42 -11.31
CA SER A 18 7.56 -20.77 -11.33
C SER A 18 7.87 -21.60 -12.57
N SER A 19 9.07 -21.49 -13.13
CA SER A 19 9.54 -22.42 -14.16
C SER A 19 9.61 -23.87 -13.66
N ASP A 20 9.64 -24.10 -12.34
CA ASP A 20 9.53 -25.45 -11.75
C ASP A 20 8.08 -25.96 -11.66
N HIS A 21 7.08 -25.13 -12.01
CA HIS A 21 5.67 -25.53 -11.95
C HIS A 21 5.40 -26.67 -12.94
N PRO A 22 4.64 -27.71 -12.56
CA PRO A 22 4.34 -28.84 -13.46
C PRO A 22 3.75 -28.42 -14.80
N TRP A 23 2.97 -27.33 -14.86
CA TRP A 23 2.43 -26.79 -16.11
C TRP A 23 3.54 -26.34 -17.06
N PHE A 24 4.55 -25.61 -16.58
CA PHE A 24 5.67 -25.16 -17.43
C PHE A 24 6.58 -26.32 -17.82
N GLN A 25 6.86 -27.23 -16.88
CA GLN A 25 7.65 -28.44 -17.13
C GLN A 25 7.01 -29.32 -18.22
N GLU A 26 5.69 -29.46 -18.21
CA GLU A 26 4.97 -30.14 -19.29
C GLU A 26 5.04 -29.34 -20.60
N ALA A 27 4.76 -28.04 -20.55
CA ALA A 27 4.74 -27.13 -21.70
C ALA A 27 6.07 -27.06 -22.47
N ARG A 28 7.20 -27.11 -21.75
CA ARG A 28 8.53 -27.05 -22.36
C ARG A 28 8.99 -28.39 -22.94
N SER A 29 8.49 -29.51 -22.41
CA SER A 29 8.98 -30.85 -22.76
C SER A 29 8.53 -31.34 -24.14
N ASN A 30 7.35 -30.92 -24.60
CA ASN A 30 6.79 -31.33 -25.88
C ASN A 30 5.89 -30.22 -26.46
N PRO A 31 6.17 -29.73 -27.69
CA PRO A 31 5.30 -28.80 -28.40
C PRO A 31 3.85 -29.27 -28.60
N ASP A 32 3.60 -30.58 -28.62
CA ASP A 32 2.26 -31.15 -28.76
C ASP A 32 1.58 -31.42 -27.39
N SER A 33 2.20 -30.99 -26.27
CA SER A 33 1.62 -31.19 -24.94
C SER A 33 0.34 -30.36 -24.75
N PRO A 34 -0.67 -30.87 -24.01
CA PRO A 34 -1.87 -30.08 -23.67
C PRO A 34 -1.55 -28.76 -22.96
N LYS A 35 -0.42 -28.69 -22.25
CA LYS A 35 0.02 -27.49 -21.53
C LYS A 35 0.93 -26.58 -22.34
N ARG A 36 1.26 -26.90 -23.59
CA ARG A 36 2.13 -26.06 -24.43
C ARG A 36 1.65 -24.61 -24.45
N ASP A 37 0.37 -24.43 -24.77
CA ASP A 37 -0.27 -23.13 -24.91
C ASP A 37 -0.75 -22.53 -23.57
N TRP A 38 -0.30 -23.08 -22.44
CA TRP A 38 -0.54 -22.46 -21.12
C TRP A 38 0.47 -21.35 -20.81
N HIS A 39 1.51 -21.21 -21.62
CA HIS A 39 2.52 -20.15 -21.52
C HIS A 39 2.72 -19.51 -22.89
N VAL A 40 3.31 -18.32 -22.92
CA VAL A 40 3.45 -17.52 -24.13
C VAL A 40 4.80 -17.81 -24.78
N TRP A 41 4.78 -18.42 -25.98
CA TRP A 41 5.98 -18.82 -26.73
C TRP A 41 6.20 -17.96 -27.99
N SER A 42 7.46 -17.90 -28.43
CA SER A 42 7.85 -17.24 -29.67
C SER A 42 9.16 -17.81 -30.24
N ASP A 43 9.29 -17.82 -31.57
CA ASP A 43 10.56 -18.14 -32.25
C ASP A 43 11.54 -16.96 -32.24
N THR A 44 11.08 -15.77 -31.85
CA THR A 44 11.87 -14.53 -31.85
C THR A 44 11.60 -13.68 -30.62
N VAL A 45 12.51 -12.76 -30.29
CA VAL A 45 12.34 -11.79 -29.21
C VAL A 45 11.67 -10.48 -29.66
N HIS A 46 11.19 -10.41 -30.91
CA HIS A 46 10.68 -9.19 -31.55
C HIS A 46 9.17 -8.98 -31.38
N ARG A 47 8.51 -9.80 -30.57
CA ARG A 47 7.12 -9.59 -30.18
C ARG A 47 7.07 -8.71 -28.94
N TYR A 48 6.05 -7.85 -28.86
CA TYR A 48 5.82 -6.98 -27.70
C TYR A 48 6.98 -6.01 -27.38
N GLU A 49 7.65 -5.46 -28.41
CA GLU A 49 8.85 -4.62 -28.23
C GLU A 49 8.63 -3.34 -27.41
N ASP A 50 7.39 -2.84 -27.35
CA ASP A 50 7.03 -1.62 -26.60
C ASP A 50 6.81 -1.89 -25.10
N ALA A 51 6.78 -3.15 -24.66
CA ALA A 51 6.64 -3.51 -23.25
C ALA A 51 7.97 -3.30 -22.51
N ARG A 52 7.93 -2.53 -21.41
CA ARG A 52 9.11 -2.27 -20.59
C ARG A 52 9.55 -3.49 -19.79
N ILE A 53 10.82 -3.51 -19.40
CA ILE A 53 11.38 -4.47 -18.45
C ILE A 53 11.17 -3.93 -17.03
N ILE A 54 10.55 -4.72 -16.14
CA ILE A 54 10.26 -4.31 -14.76
C ILE A 54 11.51 -4.45 -13.88
N PHE A 55 12.16 -5.62 -13.91
CA PHE A 55 13.38 -5.89 -13.13
C PHE A 55 14.66 -5.54 -13.88
N THR A 56 14.83 -4.24 -14.15
CA THR A 56 15.92 -3.68 -14.97
C THR A 56 17.32 -4.00 -14.48
N ASP A 57 17.48 -4.31 -13.19
CA ASP A 57 18.80 -4.63 -12.61
C ASP A 57 19.23 -6.08 -12.86
N THR A 58 18.29 -6.95 -13.27
CA THR A 58 18.51 -8.40 -13.44
C THR A 58 18.23 -8.87 -14.86
N GLU A 59 17.09 -8.49 -15.42
CA GLU A 59 16.63 -8.97 -16.72
C GLU A 59 17.03 -8.00 -17.84
N THR A 60 17.47 -8.55 -18.97
CA THR A 60 17.85 -7.77 -20.17
C THR A 60 16.80 -7.84 -21.27
N SER A 61 15.82 -8.72 -21.14
CA SER A 61 14.70 -8.93 -22.06
C SER A 61 13.53 -9.54 -21.30
N ASN A 62 12.32 -9.36 -21.81
CA ASN A 62 11.12 -10.08 -21.36
C ASN A 62 10.96 -11.45 -22.06
N TRP A 63 11.94 -11.83 -22.89
CA TRP A 63 11.99 -13.13 -23.57
C TRP A 63 13.25 -13.90 -23.16
N THR A 64 13.08 -15.13 -22.69
CA THR A 64 14.18 -16.05 -22.39
C THR A 64 14.13 -17.29 -23.27
N TRP A 65 15.28 -17.71 -23.81
CA TRP A 65 15.40 -18.93 -24.59
C TRP A 65 15.33 -20.17 -23.68
N ASP A 66 14.43 -21.10 -24.00
CA ASP A 66 14.37 -22.41 -23.36
C ASP A 66 14.97 -23.48 -24.29
N GLU A 67 16.09 -24.06 -23.86
CA GLU A 67 16.83 -25.07 -24.65
C GLU A 67 16.06 -26.37 -24.88
N GLU A 68 15.13 -26.73 -23.99
CA GLU A 68 14.32 -27.96 -24.13
C GLU A 68 13.17 -27.74 -25.11
N ALA A 69 12.51 -26.58 -24.99
CA ALA A 69 11.43 -26.21 -25.89
C ALA A 69 11.92 -25.78 -27.29
N GLY A 70 13.19 -25.37 -27.41
CA GLY A 70 13.72 -24.79 -28.63
C GLY A 70 13.00 -23.50 -29.07
N ALA A 71 12.54 -22.71 -28.10
CA ALA A 71 11.77 -21.48 -28.32
C ALA A 71 12.00 -20.48 -27.18
N TYR A 72 11.69 -19.21 -27.42
CA TYR A 72 11.61 -18.20 -26.37
C TYR A 72 10.26 -18.29 -25.65
N TYR A 73 10.25 -18.04 -24.33
CA TYR A 73 9.04 -17.82 -23.56
C TYR A 73 9.04 -16.42 -22.94
N TRP A 74 7.85 -15.87 -22.76
CA TRP A 74 7.62 -14.57 -22.16
C TRP A 74 7.68 -14.61 -20.64
N HIS A 75 8.24 -13.56 -20.05
CA HIS A 75 8.17 -13.29 -18.62
C HIS A 75 8.24 -11.77 -18.36
N ARG A 76 7.34 -11.24 -17.54
CA ARG A 76 7.40 -9.82 -17.12
C ARG A 76 8.35 -9.57 -15.95
N PHE A 77 8.56 -10.61 -15.17
CA PHE A 77 9.40 -10.61 -13.97
C PHE A 77 10.69 -11.38 -14.25
N PHE A 78 11.19 -12.20 -13.31
CA PHE A 78 12.39 -12.99 -13.54
C PHE A 78 12.15 -14.08 -14.61
N SER A 79 13.22 -14.48 -15.30
CA SER A 79 13.18 -15.60 -16.26
C SER A 79 12.63 -16.89 -15.65
N HIS A 80 12.88 -17.18 -14.37
CA HIS A 80 12.28 -18.33 -13.69
C HIS A 80 10.80 -18.14 -13.29
N GLN A 81 10.13 -17.11 -13.80
CA GLN A 81 8.72 -16.79 -13.62
C GLN A 81 8.01 -16.69 -14.99
N PRO A 82 7.86 -17.78 -15.75
CA PRO A 82 7.19 -17.76 -17.04
C PRO A 82 5.72 -17.34 -16.91
N ASP A 83 5.32 -16.40 -17.75
CA ASP A 83 3.97 -15.84 -17.78
C ASP A 83 2.96 -16.86 -18.32
N LEU A 84 1.76 -16.84 -17.74
CA LEU A 84 0.64 -17.67 -18.16
C LEU A 84 -0.05 -17.05 -19.37
N ASN A 85 -0.45 -17.88 -20.33
CA ASN A 85 -1.13 -17.42 -21.53
C ASN A 85 -2.65 -17.28 -21.30
N TYR A 86 -3.11 -16.06 -21.03
CA TYR A 86 -4.53 -15.78 -20.80
C TYR A 86 -5.38 -15.76 -22.08
N ASP A 87 -4.80 -15.83 -23.28
CA ASP A 87 -5.57 -16.12 -24.50
C ASP A 87 -6.08 -17.58 -24.54
N ASN A 88 -5.55 -18.45 -23.68
CA ASN A 88 -6.00 -19.82 -23.52
C ASN A 88 -7.10 -19.91 -22.44
N PRO A 89 -8.35 -20.27 -22.79
CA PRO A 89 -9.45 -20.35 -21.82
C PRO A 89 -9.21 -21.40 -20.72
N GLU A 90 -8.40 -22.43 -20.96
CA GLU A 90 -8.07 -23.40 -19.91
C GLU A 90 -7.23 -22.79 -18.79
N VAL A 91 -6.40 -21.78 -19.08
CA VAL A 91 -5.60 -21.06 -18.09
C VAL A 91 -6.53 -20.23 -17.20
N ILE A 92 -7.49 -19.53 -17.78
CA ILE A 92 -8.48 -18.74 -17.05
C ILE A 92 -9.26 -19.64 -16.07
N GLU A 93 -9.80 -20.76 -16.55
CA GLU A 93 -10.51 -21.73 -15.71
C GLU A 93 -9.61 -22.30 -14.60
N ALA A 94 -8.34 -22.61 -14.90
CA ALA A 94 -7.42 -23.11 -13.90
C ALA A 94 -7.15 -22.11 -12.77
N ILE A 95 -7.05 -20.82 -13.10
CA ILE A 95 -6.88 -19.75 -12.11
C ILE A 95 -8.15 -19.56 -11.27
N ILE A 96 -9.32 -19.65 -11.89
CA ILE A 96 -10.61 -19.66 -11.18
C ILE A 96 -10.68 -20.85 -10.21
N ASP A 97 -10.24 -22.03 -10.62
CA ASP A 97 -10.23 -23.22 -9.77
C ASP A 97 -9.25 -23.10 -8.60
N VAL A 98 -8.09 -22.46 -8.79
CA VAL A 98 -7.17 -22.12 -7.69
C VAL A 98 -7.83 -21.16 -6.70
N LEU A 99 -8.53 -20.15 -7.21
CA LEU A 99 -9.29 -19.19 -6.40
C LEU A 99 -10.37 -19.92 -5.58
N ARG A 100 -11.19 -20.78 -6.22
CA ARG A 100 -12.24 -21.58 -5.57
C ARG A 100 -11.66 -22.46 -4.46
N PHE A 101 -10.58 -23.18 -4.76
CA PHE A 101 -9.93 -24.07 -3.80
C PHE A 101 -9.64 -23.41 -2.45
N TRP A 102 -9.07 -22.19 -2.46
CA TRP A 102 -8.73 -21.49 -1.23
C TRP A 102 -9.95 -20.82 -0.56
N LEU A 103 -10.92 -20.33 -1.33
CA LEU A 103 -12.16 -19.77 -0.77
C LEU A 103 -13.03 -20.85 -0.12
N ASP A 104 -13.06 -22.06 -0.69
CA ASP A 104 -13.70 -23.25 -0.10
C ASP A 104 -13.11 -23.63 1.26
N LEU A 105 -11.80 -23.41 1.45
CA LEU A 105 -11.14 -23.58 2.74
C LEU A 105 -11.47 -22.47 3.76
N GLY A 106 -12.16 -21.41 3.32
CA GLY A 106 -12.62 -20.31 4.16
C GLY A 106 -11.70 -19.09 4.17
N LEU A 107 -10.83 -18.91 3.17
CA LEU A 107 -10.09 -17.66 3.00
C LEU A 107 -11.06 -16.49 2.75
N ASP A 108 -10.75 -15.28 3.22
CA ASP A 108 -11.66 -14.13 3.14
C ASP A 108 -11.46 -13.27 1.89
N GLY A 109 -10.50 -13.62 1.04
CA GLY A 109 -10.20 -12.88 -0.18
C GLY A 109 -8.74 -12.96 -0.59
N PHE A 110 -8.37 -12.20 -1.62
CA PHE A 110 -7.02 -12.19 -2.18
C PHE A 110 -6.50 -10.79 -2.46
N ARG A 111 -5.18 -10.62 -2.33
CA ARG A 111 -4.42 -9.66 -3.13
C ARG A 111 -4.11 -10.32 -4.46
N LEU A 112 -4.59 -9.75 -5.55
CA LEU A 112 -4.26 -10.17 -6.91
C LEU A 112 -2.95 -9.48 -7.31
N ASP A 113 -1.90 -10.29 -7.41
CA ASP A 113 -0.54 -9.83 -7.71
C ASP A 113 -0.35 -9.66 -9.22
N ALA A 114 0.37 -8.61 -9.62
CA ALA A 114 0.74 -8.38 -11.02
C ALA A 114 -0.42 -8.28 -12.02
N VAL A 115 -1.61 -7.81 -11.59
CA VAL A 115 -2.82 -7.77 -12.44
C VAL A 115 -2.71 -6.93 -13.72
N PRO A 116 -1.87 -5.89 -13.84
CA PRO A 116 -1.80 -5.14 -15.09
C PRO A 116 -1.25 -5.90 -16.30
N TYR A 117 -0.68 -7.08 -16.07
CA TYR A 117 0.23 -7.70 -17.04
C TYR A 117 -0.33 -8.98 -17.69
N LEU A 118 -1.60 -9.34 -17.43
CA LEU A 118 -2.15 -10.66 -17.81
C LEU A 118 -2.21 -10.94 -19.32
N ILE A 119 -2.38 -9.91 -20.15
CA ILE A 119 -2.55 -10.03 -21.60
C ILE A 119 -1.49 -9.18 -22.30
N GLU A 120 -0.93 -9.72 -23.39
CA GLU A 120 0.01 -9.04 -24.26
C GLU A 120 -0.51 -8.89 -25.70
N ARG A 121 -0.29 -7.72 -26.30
CA ARG A 121 -0.67 -7.39 -27.68
C ARG A 121 0.44 -6.62 -28.38
N ASP A 122 0.77 -7.01 -29.61
CA ASP A 122 1.75 -6.30 -30.43
C ASP A 122 1.29 -4.85 -30.70
N GLY A 123 2.23 -3.90 -30.65
CA GLY A 123 1.95 -2.47 -30.79
C GLY A 123 1.32 -1.82 -29.55
N THR A 124 1.40 -2.48 -28.39
CA THR A 124 0.97 -1.94 -27.10
C THR A 124 2.07 -2.11 -26.06
N ILE A 125 1.99 -1.38 -24.95
CA ILE A 125 2.91 -1.55 -23.81
C ILE A 125 2.65 -2.82 -22.99
N CYS A 126 1.62 -3.61 -23.34
CA CYS A 126 1.22 -4.84 -22.64
C CYS A 126 0.91 -4.61 -21.14
N GLU A 127 0.32 -3.46 -20.82
CA GLU A 127 -0.16 -3.12 -19.47
C GLU A 127 -1.59 -2.57 -19.60
N ASN A 128 -2.46 -2.88 -18.64
CA ASN A 128 -3.84 -2.33 -18.55
C ASN A 128 -4.70 -2.59 -19.80
N LEU A 129 -4.50 -3.73 -20.48
CA LEU A 129 -5.25 -4.02 -21.70
C LEU A 129 -6.72 -4.34 -21.39
N PRO A 130 -7.69 -3.97 -22.24
CA PRO A 130 -9.11 -4.24 -21.99
C PRO A 130 -9.43 -5.70 -21.71
N GLU A 131 -8.75 -6.63 -22.37
CA GLU A 131 -8.92 -8.07 -22.15
C GLU A 131 -8.48 -8.50 -20.73
N THR A 132 -7.46 -7.86 -20.15
CA THR A 132 -7.07 -8.04 -18.75
C THR A 132 -8.24 -7.70 -17.83
N HIS A 133 -8.90 -6.56 -18.07
CA HIS A 133 -10.07 -6.13 -17.30
C HIS A 133 -11.27 -7.07 -17.47
N GLU A 134 -11.47 -7.66 -18.65
CA GLU A 134 -12.49 -8.69 -18.86
C GLU A 134 -12.25 -9.94 -18.01
N ILE A 135 -10.99 -10.37 -17.86
CA ILE A 135 -10.61 -11.49 -16.99
C ILE A 135 -10.87 -11.14 -15.52
N LEU A 136 -10.53 -9.93 -15.07
CA LEU A 136 -10.78 -9.48 -13.71
C LEU A 136 -12.29 -9.42 -13.39
N ARG A 137 -13.13 -8.98 -14.33
CA ARG A 137 -14.60 -9.04 -14.20
C ARG A 137 -15.11 -10.47 -14.05
N LEU A 138 -14.52 -11.42 -14.74
CA LEU A 138 -14.87 -12.84 -14.59
C LEU A 138 -14.48 -13.38 -13.21
N LEU A 139 -13.28 -13.07 -12.72
CA LEU A 139 -12.85 -13.42 -11.36
C LEU A 139 -13.80 -12.83 -10.32
N ARG A 140 -14.13 -11.54 -10.45
CA ARG A 140 -15.07 -10.85 -9.57
C ARG A 140 -16.46 -11.49 -9.59
N ARG A 141 -17.01 -11.74 -10.77
CA ARG A 141 -18.32 -12.39 -10.91
C ARG A 141 -18.35 -13.75 -10.21
N THR A 142 -17.30 -14.56 -10.40
CA THR A 142 -17.19 -15.86 -9.73
C THR A 142 -17.23 -15.69 -8.21
N VAL A 143 -16.47 -14.73 -7.68
CA VAL A 143 -16.44 -14.45 -6.24
C VAL A 143 -17.81 -13.98 -5.74
N ASP A 144 -18.46 -13.04 -6.42
CA ASP A 144 -19.76 -12.50 -6.03
C ASP A 144 -20.88 -13.56 -6.08
N GLU A 145 -20.85 -14.46 -7.07
CA GLU A 145 -21.85 -15.51 -7.25
C GLU A 145 -21.68 -16.69 -6.29
N GLU A 146 -20.44 -17.11 -6.03
CA GLU A 146 -20.13 -18.34 -5.29
C GLU A 146 -19.73 -18.07 -3.82
N TYR A 147 -19.11 -16.93 -3.52
CA TYR A 147 -18.51 -16.61 -2.22
C TYR A 147 -18.85 -15.19 -1.76
N PRO A 148 -20.06 -14.94 -1.24
CA PRO A 148 -20.42 -13.62 -0.73
C PRO A 148 -19.52 -13.18 0.44
N ASP A 149 -19.33 -11.86 0.59
CA ASP A 149 -18.52 -11.23 1.65
C ASP A 149 -17.02 -11.61 1.61
N ARG A 150 -16.48 -11.71 0.39
CA ARG A 150 -15.05 -11.85 0.09
C ARG A 150 -14.51 -10.61 -0.60
N VAL A 151 -13.19 -10.44 -0.56
CA VAL A 151 -12.53 -9.25 -1.13
C VAL A 151 -11.48 -9.63 -2.18
N LEU A 152 -11.41 -8.83 -3.24
CA LEU A 152 -10.32 -8.85 -4.22
C LEU A 152 -9.61 -7.50 -4.16
N LEU A 153 -8.31 -7.52 -3.91
CA LEU A 153 -7.43 -6.35 -3.81
C LEU A 153 -6.43 -6.35 -4.96
N ALA A 154 -6.55 -5.43 -5.90
CA ALA A 154 -5.64 -5.27 -7.02
C ALA A 154 -4.31 -4.66 -6.58
N GLU A 155 -3.21 -5.30 -6.96
CA GLU A 155 -1.92 -4.65 -7.08
C GLU A 155 -1.72 -4.08 -8.49
N ALA A 156 -2.16 -2.83 -8.67
CA ALA A 156 -1.91 -2.07 -9.89
C ALA A 156 -1.06 -0.83 -9.57
N ASN A 157 0.26 -0.93 -9.76
CA ASN A 157 1.17 0.21 -9.63
C ASN A 157 1.16 1.02 -10.93
N GLN A 158 0.11 1.83 -11.13
CA GLN A 158 -0.12 2.64 -12.34
C GLN A 158 -0.41 4.11 -11.96
N TRP A 159 -0.59 4.98 -12.96
CA TRP A 159 -1.07 6.35 -12.72
C TRP A 159 -2.52 6.36 -12.21
N PRO A 160 -2.97 7.40 -11.49
CA PRO A 160 -4.29 7.41 -10.85
C PRO A 160 -5.44 7.05 -11.78
N GLU A 161 -5.43 7.55 -13.02
CA GLU A 161 -6.48 7.30 -14.00
C GLU A 161 -6.60 5.81 -14.34
N ASP A 162 -5.45 5.17 -14.58
CA ASP A 162 -5.38 3.76 -14.94
C ASP A 162 -5.69 2.84 -13.74
N VAL A 163 -5.29 3.22 -12.52
CA VAL A 163 -5.57 2.41 -11.32
C VAL A 163 -7.08 2.35 -11.04
N VAL A 164 -7.81 3.44 -11.31
CA VAL A 164 -9.26 3.47 -11.09
C VAL A 164 -10.01 2.49 -11.99
N GLU A 165 -9.48 2.18 -13.19
CA GLU A 165 -10.10 1.22 -14.10
C GLU A 165 -10.19 -0.19 -13.49
N TYR A 166 -9.30 -0.56 -12.55
CA TYR A 166 -9.34 -1.85 -11.85
C TYR A 166 -10.50 -2.01 -10.87
N PHE A 167 -11.28 -0.96 -10.62
CA PHE A 167 -12.56 -1.06 -9.94
C PHE A 167 -13.72 -1.42 -10.88
N GLY A 168 -13.53 -1.27 -12.20
CA GLY A 168 -14.59 -1.37 -13.20
C GLY A 168 -15.74 -0.41 -12.90
N ASP A 169 -16.96 -0.83 -13.20
CA ASP A 169 -18.19 -0.14 -12.76
C ASP A 169 -18.62 -0.62 -11.36
N GLY A 170 -17.66 -1.06 -10.54
CA GLY A 170 -17.87 -1.78 -9.28
C GLY A 170 -17.92 -3.30 -9.45
N ASP A 171 -17.54 -3.81 -10.62
CA ASP A 171 -17.63 -5.21 -11.05
C ASP A 171 -16.26 -5.86 -11.35
N GLU A 172 -15.16 -5.21 -10.99
CA GLU A 172 -13.80 -5.78 -10.99
C GLU A 172 -13.28 -5.96 -9.55
N CYS A 173 -12.18 -5.32 -9.17
CA CYS A 173 -11.64 -5.47 -7.83
C CYS A 173 -12.41 -4.63 -6.82
N HIS A 174 -12.63 -5.17 -5.63
CA HIS A 174 -13.24 -4.45 -4.50
C HIS A 174 -12.31 -3.37 -3.97
N MET A 175 -11.01 -3.65 -4.03
CA MET A 175 -9.98 -2.75 -3.55
C MET A 175 -8.83 -2.65 -4.56
N ALA A 176 -8.15 -1.51 -4.57
CA ALA A 176 -6.87 -1.34 -5.26
C ALA A 176 -5.91 -0.59 -4.34
N PHE A 177 -4.61 -0.89 -4.40
CA PHE A 177 -3.63 -0.10 -3.67
C PHE A 177 -3.54 1.31 -4.22
N HIS A 178 -3.51 2.31 -3.33
CA HIS A 178 -3.34 3.70 -3.74
C HIS A 178 -1.84 4.01 -3.92
N PHE A 179 -1.19 3.35 -4.90
CA PHE A 179 0.21 3.59 -5.25
C PHE A 179 0.53 5.07 -5.54
N PRO A 180 -0.32 5.84 -6.24
CA PRO A 180 0.02 7.23 -6.60
C PRO A 180 0.30 8.14 -5.40
N VAL A 181 -0.45 8.01 -4.30
CA VAL A 181 -0.31 8.90 -3.13
C VAL A 181 0.94 8.60 -2.32
N MET A 182 1.37 7.34 -2.29
CA MET A 182 2.45 6.87 -1.40
C MET A 182 3.77 7.64 -1.61
N PRO A 183 4.35 7.77 -2.82
CA PRO A 183 5.58 8.54 -3.02
C PRO A 183 5.41 10.02 -2.70
N ARG A 184 4.22 10.59 -2.99
CA ARG A 184 3.92 12.01 -2.76
C ARG A 184 3.88 12.33 -1.27
N MET A 185 3.44 11.40 -0.41
CA MET A 185 3.55 11.57 1.05
C MET A 185 5.00 11.75 1.52
N PHE A 186 5.91 10.92 1.02
CA PHE A 186 7.35 11.06 1.35
C PHE A 186 7.91 12.37 0.80
N MET A 187 7.63 12.69 -0.47
CA MET A 187 8.06 13.96 -1.07
C MET A 187 7.56 15.16 -0.26
N SER A 188 6.27 15.19 0.08
CA SER A 188 5.64 16.26 0.85
C SER A 188 6.27 16.47 2.21
N VAL A 189 6.55 15.37 2.94
CA VAL A 189 7.21 15.44 4.24
C VAL A 189 8.64 15.96 4.14
N ARG A 190 9.41 15.55 3.12
CA ARG A 190 10.81 16.01 2.93
C ARG A 190 10.90 17.43 2.39
N ARG A 191 10.03 17.82 1.45
CA ARG A 191 9.92 19.19 0.91
C ARG A 191 9.32 20.19 1.90
N GLU A 192 8.64 19.69 2.93
CA GLU A 192 7.81 20.50 3.83
C GLU A 192 6.67 21.20 3.07
N GLU A 193 6.06 20.52 2.11
CA GLU A 193 5.07 21.09 1.19
C GLU A 193 3.93 20.10 0.93
N ALA A 194 2.68 20.55 1.11
CA ALA A 194 1.48 19.74 0.97
C ALA A 194 1.00 19.60 -0.48
N THR A 195 1.46 20.47 -1.37
CA THR A 195 1.06 20.55 -2.79
C THR A 195 1.10 19.19 -3.50
N PRO A 196 2.18 18.37 -3.41
CA PRO A 196 2.20 17.06 -4.08
C PRO A 196 1.08 16.11 -3.65
N MET A 197 0.65 16.16 -2.38
CA MET A 197 -0.47 15.35 -1.90
C MET A 197 -1.81 15.89 -2.39
N TYR A 198 -2.02 17.20 -2.40
CA TYR A 198 -3.26 17.78 -2.94
C TYR A 198 -3.41 17.49 -4.43
N GLU A 199 -2.36 17.73 -5.22
CA GLU A 199 -2.38 17.52 -6.67
C GLU A 199 -2.69 16.07 -7.04
N ILE A 200 -2.06 15.09 -6.37
CA ILE A 200 -2.29 13.69 -6.70
C ILE A 200 -3.66 13.20 -6.24
N LEU A 201 -4.17 13.68 -5.10
CA LEU A 201 -5.51 13.34 -4.62
C LEU A 201 -6.59 13.99 -5.48
N GLU A 202 -6.39 15.22 -5.96
CA GLU A 202 -7.30 15.90 -6.89
C GLU A 202 -7.32 15.24 -8.27
N ARG A 203 -6.16 14.74 -8.72
CA ARG A 203 -6.04 14.01 -9.99
C ARG A 203 -6.61 12.59 -9.93
N THR A 204 -6.82 12.04 -8.73
CA THR A 204 -7.37 10.68 -8.56
C THR A 204 -8.89 10.72 -8.78
N PRO A 205 -9.43 10.04 -9.81
CA PRO A 205 -10.88 10.02 -10.05
C PRO A 205 -11.68 9.38 -8.91
N ASP A 206 -12.97 9.71 -8.86
CA ASP A 206 -13.92 9.04 -7.97
C ASP A 206 -14.02 7.55 -8.32
N ILE A 207 -14.25 6.72 -7.31
CA ILE A 207 -14.37 5.26 -7.44
C ILE A 207 -15.82 4.81 -7.20
N PRO A 208 -16.23 3.62 -7.69
CA PRO A 208 -17.55 3.05 -7.39
C PRO A 208 -17.82 2.94 -5.89
N ALA A 209 -19.07 3.15 -5.47
CA ALA A 209 -19.45 3.22 -4.05
C ALA A 209 -19.24 1.92 -3.25
N ASN A 210 -19.14 0.77 -3.94
CA ASN A 210 -18.85 -0.53 -3.35
C ASN A 210 -17.34 -0.88 -3.35
N CYS A 211 -16.48 0.04 -3.78
CA CYS A 211 -15.04 -0.14 -3.86
C CYS A 211 -14.29 0.69 -2.81
N GLN A 212 -13.02 0.39 -2.58
CA GLN A 212 -12.23 1.06 -1.55
C GLN A 212 -10.72 1.08 -1.83
N TRP A 213 -10.05 2.19 -1.50
CA TRP A 213 -8.59 2.27 -1.58
C TRP A 213 -7.88 1.46 -0.48
N GLY A 214 -6.80 0.77 -0.84
CA GLY A 214 -5.80 0.20 0.06
C GLY A 214 -4.65 1.20 0.28
N LEU A 215 -4.58 1.79 1.48
CA LEU A 215 -3.57 2.81 1.80
C LEU A 215 -2.37 2.17 2.48
N PHE A 216 -1.15 2.54 2.09
CA PHE A 216 0.07 2.00 2.72
C PHE A 216 1.22 3.01 2.65
N LEU A 217 2.18 2.86 3.56
CA LEU A 217 3.43 3.64 3.54
C LEU A 217 4.57 2.84 2.91
N ARG A 218 4.68 1.56 3.27
CA ARG A 218 5.69 0.61 2.80
C ARG A 218 5.07 -0.79 2.74
N ASN A 219 5.73 -1.70 2.04
CA ASN A 219 5.33 -3.08 1.87
C ASN A 219 6.60 -3.97 1.86
N HIS A 220 6.46 -5.20 1.37
CA HIS A 220 7.54 -6.17 1.28
C HIS A 220 8.48 -5.93 0.09
N ASP A 221 8.20 -4.95 -0.77
CA ASP A 221 9.04 -4.55 -1.89
C ASP A 221 9.79 -3.26 -1.59
N GLU A 222 10.49 -2.74 -2.59
CA GLU A 222 11.03 -1.40 -2.59
C GLU A 222 9.93 -0.33 -2.57
N LEU A 223 10.31 0.91 -2.24
CA LEU A 223 9.48 2.07 -2.53
C LEU A 223 9.59 2.29 -4.03
N THR A 224 8.61 1.77 -4.78
CA THR A 224 8.56 1.91 -6.24
C THR A 224 8.44 3.38 -6.64
N LEU A 225 9.20 3.74 -7.67
CA LEU A 225 9.25 5.05 -8.30
C LEU A 225 9.04 4.92 -9.82
N GLU A 226 8.29 3.89 -10.23
CA GLU A 226 7.92 3.68 -11.63
C GLU A 226 6.92 4.75 -12.09
N MET A 227 5.87 4.97 -11.30
CA MET A 227 4.76 5.88 -11.61
C MET A 227 4.92 7.27 -10.97
N VAL A 228 6.11 7.84 -11.20
CA VAL A 228 6.47 9.24 -10.89
C VAL A 228 7.18 9.85 -12.10
N THR A 229 7.24 11.18 -12.19
CA THR A 229 8.05 11.81 -13.23
C THR A 229 9.54 11.58 -12.99
N ASP A 230 10.36 11.77 -14.03
CA ASP A 230 11.82 11.62 -13.91
C ASP A 230 12.41 12.59 -12.87
N GLU A 231 11.92 13.83 -12.81
CA GLU A 231 12.36 14.83 -11.83
C GLU A 231 11.99 14.43 -10.39
N GLU A 232 10.80 13.88 -10.19
CA GLU A 232 10.35 13.38 -8.89
C GLU A 232 11.18 12.16 -8.46
N ARG A 233 11.49 11.26 -9.41
CA ARG A 233 12.33 10.09 -9.17
C ARG A 233 13.74 10.49 -8.73
N ASP A 234 14.37 11.41 -9.45
CA ASP A 234 15.70 11.92 -9.11
C ASP A 234 15.72 12.60 -7.75
N TYR A 235 14.68 13.38 -7.43
CA TYR A 235 14.50 13.98 -6.11
C TYR A 235 14.36 12.91 -5.00
N MET A 236 13.54 11.90 -5.22
CA MET A 236 13.37 10.80 -4.25
C MET A 236 14.68 10.06 -4.02
N TYR A 237 15.46 9.81 -5.07
CA TYR A 237 16.78 9.21 -4.94
C TYR A 237 17.76 10.07 -4.16
N SER A 238 17.84 11.39 -4.43
CA SER A 238 18.78 12.26 -3.74
C SER A 238 18.50 12.36 -2.24
N GLU A 239 17.22 12.33 -1.87
CA GLU A 239 16.80 12.51 -0.47
C GLU A 239 16.80 11.20 0.34
N TYR A 240 16.34 10.10 -0.25
CA TYR A 240 16.06 8.86 0.47
C TYR A 240 17.04 7.71 0.17
N ALA A 241 17.81 7.78 -0.92
CA ALA A 241 18.73 6.74 -1.38
C ALA A 241 20.17 7.27 -1.58
N LYS A 242 20.77 7.78 -0.49
CA LYS A 242 22.11 8.37 -0.50
C LYS A 242 23.24 7.37 -0.75
N ASP A 243 23.07 6.11 -0.37
CA ASP A 243 23.95 5.01 -0.79
C ASP A 243 23.35 4.36 -2.04
N PRO A 244 24.10 4.20 -3.15
CA PRO A 244 23.62 3.53 -4.35
C PRO A 244 23.03 2.15 -4.10
N ARG A 245 23.49 1.41 -3.09
CA ARG A 245 22.93 0.09 -2.71
C ARG A 245 21.49 0.15 -2.22
N MET A 246 21.01 1.31 -1.80
CA MET A 246 19.62 1.51 -1.37
C MET A 246 18.64 1.46 -2.55
N LYS A 247 19.14 1.62 -3.78
CA LYS A 247 18.34 1.54 -5.00
C LYS A 247 18.26 0.09 -5.47
N ILE A 248 17.13 -0.26 -6.07
CA ILE A 248 16.93 -1.50 -6.82
C ILE A 248 15.84 -1.26 -7.85
N ASN A 249 16.02 -1.80 -9.06
CA ASN A 249 15.15 -1.56 -10.21
C ASN A 249 14.87 -0.05 -10.35
N VAL A 250 13.58 0.33 -10.35
CA VAL A 250 13.12 1.71 -10.32
C VAL A 250 12.52 2.05 -8.94
N GLY A 251 13.29 1.89 -7.87
CA GLY A 251 12.83 2.21 -6.51
C GLY A 251 13.89 2.18 -5.40
N ILE A 252 13.42 2.27 -4.16
CA ILE A 252 14.26 2.38 -2.94
C ILE A 252 13.94 1.25 -1.94
N ARG A 253 14.84 0.27 -1.80
CA ARG A 253 14.66 -0.93 -0.94
C ARG A 253 14.97 -0.67 0.54
N ARG A 254 14.21 0.24 1.15
CA ARG A 254 14.35 0.61 2.57
C ARG A 254 13.02 0.51 3.32
N ARG A 255 13.09 0.30 4.62
CA ARG A 255 11.95 0.31 5.54
C ARG A 255 11.54 1.73 5.92
N LEU A 256 10.34 1.87 6.49
CA LEU A 256 9.76 3.17 6.88
C LEU A 256 10.66 3.94 7.85
N ALA A 257 11.06 3.33 8.96
CA ALA A 257 11.82 4.02 9.99
C ALA A 257 13.21 4.49 9.47
N PRO A 258 13.98 3.67 8.73
CA PRO A 258 15.19 4.14 8.06
C PRO A 258 14.99 5.25 7.03
N LEU A 259 13.90 5.23 6.24
CA LEU A 259 13.57 6.31 5.30
C LEU A 259 13.31 7.64 6.01
N LEU A 260 12.74 7.59 7.20
CA LEU A 260 12.41 8.75 8.04
C LEU A 260 13.50 9.07 9.07
N ASP A 261 14.73 8.59 8.85
CA ASP A 261 15.89 8.88 9.70
C ASP A 261 15.66 8.50 11.20
N LYS A 262 14.81 7.49 11.46
CA LYS A 262 14.32 7.07 12.79
C LYS A 262 13.60 8.18 13.58
N GLY A 263 13.15 9.22 12.89
CA GLY A 263 12.39 10.33 13.46
C GLY A 263 11.02 9.87 13.93
N ARG A 264 10.79 9.92 15.26
CA ARG A 264 9.53 9.46 15.83
C ARG A 264 8.36 10.33 15.38
N ASP A 265 8.55 11.64 15.39
CA ASP A 265 7.50 12.59 15.01
C ASP A 265 7.14 12.46 13.53
N GLU A 266 8.13 12.19 12.67
CA GLU A 266 7.91 11.89 11.25
C GLU A 266 7.12 10.58 11.05
N ILE A 267 7.45 9.53 11.80
CA ILE A 267 6.71 8.26 11.72
C ILE A 267 5.26 8.46 12.18
N GLU A 268 5.03 9.18 13.29
CA GLU A 268 3.68 9.48 13.78
C GLU A 268 2.88 10.32 12.78
N LEU A 269 3.50 11.38 12.22
CA LEU A 269 2.90 12.23 11.19
C LEU A 269 2.51 11.43 9.96
N MET A 270 3.38 10.56 9.45
CA MET A 270 3.09 9.74 8.27
C MET A 270 1.94 8.77 8.52
N HIS A 271 1.85 8.16 9.71
CA HIS A 271 0.69 7.34 10.08
C HIS A 271 -0.58 8.17 10.27
N ALA A 272 -0.48 9.40 10.79
CA ALA A 272 -1.63 10.30 10.91
C ALA A 272 -2.16 10.75 9.55
N ILE A 273 -1.29 11.02 8.58
CA ILE A 273 -1.75 11.27 7.21
C ILE A 273 -2.38 9.99 6.64
N LEU A 274 -1.68 8.85 6.71
CA LEU A 274 -2.17 7.56 6.20
C LEU A 274 -3.57 7.21 6.73
N PHE A 275 -3.79 7.33 8.04
CA PHE A 275 -5.03 6.91 8.66
C PHE A 275 -6.18 7.92 8.49
N SER A 276 -5.88 9.16 8.08
CA SER A 276 -6.89 10.20 7.84
C SER A 276 -7.32 10.33 6.38
N LEU A 277 -6.61 9.69 5.44
CA LEU A 277 -6.99 9.61 4.03
C LEU A 277 -8.16 8.60 3.80
N PRO A 278 -8.94 8.76 2.71
CA PRO A 278 -10.03 7.84 2.38
C PRO A 278 -9.47 6.48 1.96
N GLY A 279 -9.82 5.43 2.70
CA GLY A 279 -9.34 4.08 2.43
C GLY A 279 -9.17 3.21 3.67
N SER A 280 -8.71 2.00 3.42
CA SER A 280 -8.34 1.00 4.43
C SER A 280 -6.81 0.93 4.56
N PRO A 281 -6.24 1.29 5.72
CA PRO A 281 -4.79 1.32 5.89
C PRO A 281 -4.20 -0.07 6.11
N ILE A 282 -3.05 -0.31 5.50
CA ILE A 282 -2.27 -1.55 5.56
C ILE A 282 -0.92 -1.23 6.22
N LEU A 283 -0.63 -1.94 7.30
CA LEU A 283 0.62 -1.82 8.05
C LEU A 283 1.54 -2.98 7.69
N TYR A 284 2.79 -2.66 7.33
CA TYR A 284 3.81 -3.66 7.11
C TYR A 284 4.41 -4.14 8.43
N TYR A 285 4.53 -5.45 8.62
CA TYR A 285 4.92 -6.04 9.91
C TYR A 285 6.25 -5.48 10.40
N GLY A 286 6.32 -5.06 11.66
CA GLY A 286 7.52 -4.49 12.27
C GLY A 286 7.63 -2.97 12.16
N ASP A 287 6.88 -2.31 11.27
CA ASP A 287 6.87 -0.84 11.20
C ASP A 287 6.22 -0.24 12.46
N GLU A 288 5.32 -0.98 13.13
CA GLU A 288 4.72 -0.61 14.42
C GLU A 288 5.73 -0.53 15.58
N ILE A 289 6.89 -1.15 15.43
CA ILE A 289 8.02 -1.04 16.36
C ILE A 289 9.19 -0.26 15.77
N ALA A 290 9.07 0.31 14.57
CA ALA A 290 10.15 0.97 13.84
C ALA A 290 11.34 0.04 13.53
N MET A 291 11.05 -1.17 13.03
CA MET A 291 12.09 -2.05 12.47
C MET A 291 12.88 -1.35 11.36
N GLY A 292 14.16 -1.68 11.27
CA GLY A 292 15.05 -1.19 10.23
C GLY A 292 15.09 -2.09 9.00
N ASP A 293 16.10 -1.89 8.18
CA ASP A 293 16.40 -2.70 7.01
C ASP A 293 17.87 -3.16 7.00
N ASN A 294 18.18 -4.10 6.13
CA ASN A 294 19.54 -4.49 5.80
C ASN A 294 19.75 -4.50 4.28
N VAL A 295 20.14 -3.35 3.73
CA VAL A 295 20.38 -3.15 2.28
C VAL A 295 21.52 -4.00 1.67
N TYR A 296 22.26 -4.74 2.51
CA TYR A 296 23.28 -5.69 2.05
C TYR A 296 22.73 -7.09 1.78
N LEU A 297 21.47 -7.36 2.16
CA LEU A 297 20.77 -8.56 1.71
C LEU A 297 20.38 -8.41 0.23
N GLY A 298 20.39 -9.52 -0.49
CA GLY A 298 20.08 -9.57 -1.91
C GLY A 298 18.64 -9.14 -2.22
N ASP A 299 18.42 -8.65 -3.44
CA ASP A 299 17.10 -8.20 -3.91
C ASP A 299 16.40 -7.27 -2.88
N ARG A 300 15.19 -7.63 -2.45
CA ARG A 300 14.34 -6.90 -1.48
C ARG A 300 14.37 -7.54 -0.08
N ASP A 301 15.20 -8.56 0.15
CA ASP A 301 15.23 -9.28 1.43
C ASP A 301 15.64 -8.39 2.62
N GLY A 302 16.29 -7.25 2.34
CA GLY A 302 16.65 -6.25 3.34
C GLY A 302 15.47 -5.73 4.17
N VAL A 303 14.25 -5.72 3.61
CA VAL A 303 13.03 -5.30 4.35
C VAL A 303 12.21 -6.48 4.89
N ARG A 304 12.65 -7.72 4.64
CA ARG A 304 11.95 -8.98 4.95
C ARG A 304 12.61 -9.78 6.08
N THR A 305 13.41 -9.12 6.92
CA THR A 305 14.12 -9.74 8.03
C THR A 305 13.18 -10.24 9.13
N PRO A 306 13.59 -11.21 9.97
CA PRO A 306 12.73 -11.76 11.01
C PRO A 306 12.16 -10.71 11.97
N MET A 307 10.89 -10.88 12.37
CA MET A 307 10.23 -10.01 13.35
C MET A 307 10.97 -10.00 14.70
N GLN A 308 11.12 -8.82 15.31
CA GLN A 308 11.90 -8.61 16.53
C GLN A 308 11.00 -8.64 17.79
N TRP A 309 10.77 -9.82 18.34
CA TRP A 309 9.87 -10.03 19.48
C TRP A 309 10.49 -9.64 20.82
N THR A 310 11.75 -10.01 21.06
CA THR A 310 12.45 -9.81 22.35
C THR A 310 13.92 -9.44 22.11
N ALA A 311 14.65 -9.13 23.18
CA ALA A 311 16.11 -8.94 23.14
C ALA A 311 16.91 -10.25 23.20
N ASP A 312 16.25 -11.41 23.29
CA ASP A 312 16.89 -12.73 23.40
C ASP A 312 17.42 -13.23 22.04
N ARG A 313 18.01 -14.43 22.02
CA ARG A 313 18.50 -15.13 20.84
C ARG A 313 17.56 -14.97 19.64
N ASN A 314 18.15 -14.56 18.50
CA ASN A 314 17.46 -14.34 17.24
C ASN A 314 16.28 -13.35 17.34
N GLY A 315 16.32 -12.39 18.26
CA GLY A 315 15.21 -11.46 18.50
C GLY A 315 13.95 -12.14 19.04
N GLY A 316 14.07 -13.34 19.62
CA GLY A 316 12.93 -14.17 20.01
C GLY A 316 12.13 -14.78 18.84
N PHE A 317 12.59 -14.61 17.59
CA PHE A 317 11.92 -15.17 16.41
C PHE A 317 11.99 -16.70 16.36
N SER A 318 13.15 -17.27 16.69
CA SER A 318 13.37 -18.72 16.62
C SER A 318 14.46 -19.17 17.60
N LYS A 319 14.34 -20.42 18.06
CA LYS A 319 15.36 -21.09 18.89
C LYS A 319 16.43 -21.83 18.06
N ALA A 320 16.28 -21.88 16.73
CA ALA A 320 17.20 -22.55 15.83
C ALA A 320 18.62 -21.95 15.88
N ASP A 321 19.60 -22.66 15.34
CA ASP A 321 20.92 -22.09 15.09
C ASP A 321 20.79 -20.81 14.25
N PHE A 322 21.56 -19.78 14.59
CA PHE A 322 21.52 -18.49 13.90
C PHE A 322 21.77 -18.66 12.40
N ALA A 323 22.71 -19.54 12.02
CA ALA A 323 23.06 -19.78 10.63
C ALA A 323 22.00 -20.58 9.85
N GLN A 324 20.98 -21.12 10.53
CA GLN A 324 19.86 -21.84 9.92
C GLN A 324 18.62 -20.97 9.71
N LEU A 325 18.66 -19.70 10.12
CA LEU A 325 17.57 -18.78 9.84
C LEU A 325 17.51 -18.48 8.34
N TYR A 326 16.29 -18.31 7.82
CA TYR A 326 16.08 -17.94 6.41
C TYR A 326 16.74 -16.59 6.06
N ALA A 327 16.74 -15.66 7.02
CA ALA A 327 17.42 -14.38 6.94
C ALA A 327 17.93 -13.98 8.33
N PRO A 328 19.04 -13.23 8.43
CA PRO A 328 19.54 -12.76 9.71
C PRO A 328 18.61 -11.68 10.30
N PRO A 329 18.33 -11.70 11.62
CA PRO A 329 17.71 -10.56 12.30
C PRO A 329 18.66 -9.36 12.28
N LEU A 330 18.11 -8.15 12.43
CA LEU A 330 18.94 -6.95 12.50
C LEU A 330 19.73 -6.92 13.81
N MET A 331 21.00 -6.54 13.72
CA MET A 331 21.93 -6.50 14.87
C MET A 331 22.69 -5.18 14.96
N ASP A 332 22.36 -4.21 14.10
CA ASP A 332 22.98 -2.89 14.13
C ASP A 332 22.54 -2.12 15.40
N PRO A 333 23.32 -1.13 15.85
CA PRO A 333 23.04 -0.43 17.11
C PRO A 333 21.76 0.43 17.09
N LEU A 334 21.22 0.77 15.90
CA LEU A 334 20.03 1.60 15.78
C LEU A 334 18.76 0.76 15.70
N TYR A 335 18.73 -0.27 14.84
CA TYR A 335 17.52 -1.03 14.56
C TYR A 335 17.57 -2.48 15.03
N GLY A 336 18.71 -2.93 15.55
CA GLY A 336 18.88 -4.31 16.00
C GLY A 336 17.92 -4.69 17.12
N TYR A 337 17.58 -5.99 17.19
CA TYR A 337 16.55 -6.51 18.10
C TYR A 337 16.83 -6.24 19.60
N GLN A 338 18.08 -5.98 19.97
CA GLN A 338 18.43 -5.56 21.34
C GLN A 338 17.90 -4.15 21.69
N ALA A 339 17.80 -3.25 20.71
CA ALA A 339 17.29 -1.91 20.88
C ALA A 339 15.80 -1.79 20.50
N VAL A 340 15.38 -2.52 19.46
CA VAL A 340 14.02 -2.46 18.90
C VAL A 340 13.36 -3.83 19.01
N ASN A 341 12.45 -4.01 19.96
CA ASN A 341 11.66 -5.24 20.04
C ASN A 341 10.30 -5.02 20.72
N VAL A 342 9.37 -5.94 20.44
CA VAL A 342 8.00 -5.91 20.97
C VAL A 342 7.97 -5.90 22.49
N GLU A 343 8.74 -6.78 23.15
CA GLU A 343 8.74 -6.89 24.61
C GLU A 343 9.12 -5.57 25.30
N ALA A 344 10.19 -4.91 24.85
CA ALA A 344 10.63 -3.63 25.37
C ALA A 344 9.57 -2.54 25.15
N GLN A 345 8.98 -2.49 23.95
CA GLN A 345 7.95 -1.50 23.64
C GLN A 345 6.62 -1.75 24.38
N LEU A 346 6.28 -2.99 24.70
CA LEU A 346 5.14 -3.29 25.56
C LEU A 346 5.36 -2.81 27.00
N ARG A 347 6.60 -2.72 27.49
CA ARG A 347 6.89 -2.22 28.85
C ARG A 347 6.88 -0.69 28.94
N THR A 348 7.24 0.01 27.87
CA THR A 348 7.31 1.48 27.82
C THR A 348 5.98 2.08 27.37
N GLN A 349 5.32 2.88 28.22
CA GLN A 349 3.98 3.45 27.95
C GLN A 349 3.93 4.36 26.72
N THR A 350 5.01 5.07 26.41
CA THR A 350 5.14 6.01 25.29
C THR A 350 5.80 5.40 24.04
N SER A 351 5.93 4.07 23.98
CA SER A 351 6.51 3.38 22.82
C SER A 351 5.71 3.59 21.54
N LEU A 352 6.32 3.31 20.39
CA LEU A 352 5.66 3.43 19.09
C LEU A 352 4.53 2.41 18.99
N LEU A 353 4.78 1.18 19.43
CA LEU A 353 3.79 0.12 19.45
C LEU A 353 2.54 0.51 20.26
N ARG A 354 2.73 1.08 21.46
CA ARG A 354 1.58 1.48 22.30
C ARG A 354 0.86 2.69 21.72
N TRP A 355 1.59 3.66 21.20
CA TRP A 355 1.01 4.81 20.52
C TRP A 355 0.18 4.35 19.31
N LEU A 356 0.75 3.53 18.41
CA LEU A 356 0.06 3.08 17.19
C LEU A 356 -1.15 2.21 17.54
N ARG A 357 -1.04 1.34 18.55
CA ARG A 357 -2.19 0.57 19.04
C ARG A 357 -3.33 1.47 19.52
N ARG A 358 -3.03 2.51 20.30
CA ARG A 358 -4.03 3.50 20.74
C ARG A 358 -4.60 4.26 19.55
N PHE A 359 -3.75 4.62 18.59
CA PHE A 359 -4.14 5.40 17.43
C PHE A 359 -5.06 4.60 16.48
N VAL A 360 -4.76 3.32 16.24
CA VAL A 360 -5.66 2.41 15.52
C VAL A 360 -6.98 2.21 16.26
N ALA A 361 -6.95 2.07 17.59
CA ALA A 361 -8.18 1.96 18.38
C ALA A 361 -9.06 3.21 18.24
N LEU A 362 -8.45 4.39 18.33
CA LEU A 362 -9.12 5.68 18.14
C LEU A 362 -9.73 5.80 16.73
N ARG A 363 -8.97 5.44 15.68
CA ARG A 363 -9.51 5.42 14.31
C ARG A 363 -10.74 4.50 14.18
N LYS A 364 -10.76 3.37 14.88
CA LYS A 364 -11.91 2.43 14.87
C LYS A 364 -13.15 2.96 15.57
N GLU A 365 -13.02 3.94 16.46
CA GLU A 365 -14.17 4.62 17.09
C GLU A 365 -14.91 5.54 16.10
N HIS A 366 -14.26 5.92 14.98
CA HIS A 366 -14.75 6.89 14.00
C HIS A 366 -14.79 6.31 12.57
N PRO A 367 -15.92 5.72 12.14
CA PRO A 367 -16.08 5.12 10.81
C PRO A 367 -15.78 6.08 9.65
N VAL A 368 -15.92 7.39 9.88
CA VAL A 368 -15.62 8.46 8.92
C VAL A 368 -14.23 8.35 8.28
N PHE A 369 -13.23 7.81 8.97
CA PHE A 369 -11.91 7.62 8.38
C PHE A 369 -11.88 6.56 7.27
N GLY A 370 -12.72 5.52 7.39
CA GLY A 370 -12.84 4.47 6.39
C GLY A 370 -13.86 4.78 5.31
N LEU A 371 -15.00 5.37 5.68
CA LEU A 371 -16.18 5.49 4.79
C LEU A 371 -16.53 6.92 4.38
N GLY A 372 -15.93 7.93 5.03
CA GLY A 372 -16.29 9.33 4.81
C GLY A 372 -15.70 9.93 3.55
N THR A 373 -16.33 11.02 3.10
CA THR A 373 -15.83 11.86 2.01
C THR A 373 -14.45 12.42 2.32
N TYR A 374 -13.74 12.89 1.31
CA TYR A 374 -12.51 13.65 1.47
C TYR A 374 -12.70 15.04 0.87
N GLU A 375 -12.48 16.07 1.70
CA GLU A 375 -12.63 17.45 1.28
C GLU A 375 -11.35 18.24 1.61
N PRO A 376 -10.53 18.60 0.61
CA PRO A 376 -9.31 19.36 0.86
C PRO A 376 -9.64 20.79 1.31
N LEU A 377 -8.90 21.31 2.30
CA LEU A 377 -9.00 22.72 2.70
C LEU A 377 -7.96 23.61 2.01
N ALA A 378 -6.83 23.04 1.57
CA ALA A 378 -5.76 23.71 0.81
C ALA A 378 -5.42 25.12 1.31
N PRO A 379 -4.99 25.28 2.58
CA PRO A 379 -4.69 26.59 3.15
C PRO A 379 -3.49 27.27 2.48
N SER A 380 -3.42 28.59 2.58
CA SER A 380 -2.32 29.39 2.02
C SER A 380 -0.93 29.05 2.60
N ASN A 381 -0.86 28.49 3.81
CA ASN A 381 0.38 27.93 4.33
C ASN A 381 0.60 26.53 3.74
N HIS A 382 1.37 26.45 2.66
CA HIS A 382 1.64 25.20 1.93
C HIS A 382 2.39 24.15 2.78
N ARG A 383 2.90 24.51 3.96
CA ARG A 383 3.51 23.56 4.90
C ARG A 383 2.48 22.74 5.68
N ILE A 384 1.20 23.08 5.58
CA ILE A 384 0.10 22.44 6.30
C ILE A 384 -0.78 21.65 5.33
N PHE A 385 -0.92 20.36 5.61
CA PHE A 385 -1.88 19.49 4.94
C PHE A 385 -3.13 19.38 5.82
N ALA A 386 -4.26 19.88 5.33
CA ALA A 386 -5.51 19.97 6.07
C ALA A 386 -6.70 19.58 5.19
N HIS A 387 -7.58 18.76 5.75
CA HIS A 387 -8.76 18.25 5.06
C HIS A 387 -9.86 17.91 6.05
N VAL A 388 -11.08 17.83 5.54
CA VAL A 388 -12.24 17.35 6.29
C VAL A 388 -12.63 15.97 5.77
N ARG A 389 -13.06 15.12 6.70
CA ARG A 389 -13.74 13.86 6.41
C ARG A 389 -15.16 13.95 6.97
N ALA A 390 -16.17 13.57 6.19
CA ALA A 390 -17.56 13.57 6.65
C ALA A 390 -18.24 12.23 6.31
N TYR A 391 -18.91 11.65 7.29
CA TYR A 391 -19.71 10.44 7.14
C TYR A 391 -20.89 10.50 8.09
N GLU A 392 -22.09 10.59 7.55
CA GLU A 392 -23.30 10.85 8.35
C GLU A 392 -23.09 12.11 9.22
N ASP A 393 -23.31 12.01 10.54
CA ASP A 393 -23.10 13.12 11.48
C ASP A 393 -21.64 13.23 11.98
N ASP A 394 -20.78 12.27 11.66
CA ASP A 394 -19.38 12.25 12.10
C ASP A 394 -18.50 13.06 11.14
N VAL A 395 -18.06 14.23 11.60
CA VAL A 395 -17.26 15.18 10.80
C VAL A 395 -15.90 15.42 11.46
N MET A 396 -14.82 15.00 10.78
CA MET A 396 -13.45 15.18 11.25
C MET A 396 -12.71 16.26 10.48
N LEU A 397 -12.13 17.20 11.20
CA LEU A 397 -11.10 18.10 10.71
C LEU A 397 -9.71 17.52 11.02
N CYS A 398 -8.92 17.25 10.00
CA CYS A 398 -7.55 16.76 10.13
C CYS A 398 -6.57 17.84 9.68
N VAL A 399 -5.55 18.14 10.49
CA VAL A 399 -4.56 19.20 10.23
C VAL A 399 -3.17 18.67 10.56
N HIS A 400 -2.25 18.70 9.60
CA HIS A 400 -0.94 18.09 9.69
C HIS A 400 0.16 19.10 9.33
N ASN A 401 1.15 19.28 10.21
CA ASN A 401 2.31 20.13 9.93
C ASN A 401 3.43 19.32 9.27
N LEU A 402 3.72 19.62 8.01
CA LEU A 402 4.79 18.97 7.25
C LEU A 402 6.16 19.64 7.47
N ALA A 403 6.27 20.67 8.31
CA ALA A 403 7.53 21.33 8.60
C ALA A 403 8.22 20.75 9.85
N ARG A 404 9.55 20.83 9.87
CA ARG A 404 10.40 20.61 11.07
C ARG A 404 10.40 21.81 12.03
N SER A 405 9.61 22.83 11.74
CA SER A 405 9.46 24.03 12.55
C SER A 405 7.99 24.23 12.94
N ALA A 406 7.75 25.01 13.99
CA ALA A 406 6.40 25.40 14.37
C ALA A 406 5.75 26.20 13.22
N GLN A 407 4.47 25.94 12.97
CA GLN A 407 3.70 26.57 11.91
C GLN A 407 2.36 27.08 12.47
N TYR A 408 1.78 28.07 11.80
CA TYR A 408 0.40 28.48 12.02
C TYR A 408 -0.41 28.27 10.75
N VAL A 409 -1.72 28.17 10.89
CA VAL A 409 -2.67 28.11 9.77
C VAL A 409 -3.95 28.81 10.13
N GLU A 410 -4.53 29.50 9.16
CA GLU A 410 -5.89 30.02 9.22
C GLU A 410 -6.75 29.19 8.27
N LEU A 411 -7.79 28.54 8.80
CA LEU A 411 -8.66 27.66 8.04
C LEU A 411 -10.03 28.31 7.84
N ASP A 412 -10.54 28.31 6.61
CA ASP A 412 -11.94 28.65 6.36
C ASP A 412 -12.82 27.46 6.78
N LEU A 413 -13.42 27.59 7.96
CA LEU A 413 -14.36 26.62 8.52
C LEU A 413 -15.77 27.21 8.58
N SER A 414 -16.06 28.29 7.85
CA SER A 414 -17.33 29.04 7.95
C SER A 414 -18.58 28.17 7.78
N ARG A 415 -18.51 27.08 6.99
CA ARG A 415 -19.60 26.10 6.85
C ARG A 415 -19.98 25.39 8.15
N PHE A 416 -19.05 25.29 9.10
CA PHE A 416 -19.21 24.63 10.40
C PHE A 416 -19.42 25.64 11.53
N LYS A 417 -19.82 26.87 11.23
CA LYS A 417 -20.08 27.91 12.23
C LYS A 417 -20.99 27.39 13.35
N GLY A 418 -20.58 27.64 14.59
CA GLY A 418 -21.28 27.17 15.79
C GLY A 418 -20.84 25.79 16.27
N ARG A 419 -20.15 24.99 15.44
CA ARG A 419 -19.54 23.73 15.89
C ARG A 419 -18.25 23.98 16.67
N HIS A 420 -17.91 23.05 17.56
CA HIS A 420 -16.69 23.02 18.33
C HIS A 420 -15.75 21.93 17.84
N PRO A 421 -14.51 22.25 17.50
CA PRO A 421 -13.48 21.24 17.31
C PRO A 421 -13.15 20.60 18.66
N VAL A 422 -13.31 19.29 18.78
CA VAL A 422 -12.92 18.49 19.95
C VAL A 422 -11.77 17.59 19.55
N GLU A 423 -10.59 17.83 20.13
CA GLU A 423 -9.36 17.11 19.83
C GLU A 423 -9.52 15.65 20.29
N ILE A 424 -9.40 14.69 19.37
CA ILE A 424 -9.90 13.32 19.64
C ILE A 424 -9.01 12.48 20.58
N PHE A 425 -7.74 12.82 20.78
CA PHE A 425 -6.86 12.06 21.66
C PHE A 425 -7.11 12.38 23.14
N GLY A 426 -7.17 13.67 23.47
CA GLY A 426 -7.37 14.21 24.81
C GLY A 426 -8.81 14.63 25.10
N ARG A 427 -9.70 14.62 24.09
CA ARG A 427 -11.09 15.10 24.15
C ARG A 427 -11.18 16.55 24.61
N THR A 428 -10.19 17.35 24.22
CA THR A 428 -10.12 18.76 24.61
C THR A 428 -10.96 19.58 23.64
N ARG A 429 -11.94 20.32 24.18
CA ARG A 429 -12.80 21.21 23.40
C ARG A 429 -12.08 22.52 23.09
N PHE A 430 -12.01 22.88 21.82
CA PHE A 430 -11.46 24.14 21.34
C PHE A 430 -12.58 25.19 21.17
N PRO A 431 -12.22 26.48 20.98
CA PRO A 431 -13.19 27.54 20.70
C PRO A 431 -14.16 27.20 19.56
N ALA A 432 -15.39 27.73 19.63
CA ALA A 432 -16.37 27.54 18.58
C ALA A 432 -15.87 28.11 17.25
N VAL A 433 -16.24 27.46 16.15
CA VAL A 433 -16.03 27.99 14.81
C VAL A 433 -16.91 29.22 14.61
N GLY A 434 -16.27 30.36 14.34
CA GLY A 434 -16.93 31.64 14.07
C GLY A 434 -17.05 31.96 12.59
N GLU A 435 -17.18 33.25 12.28
CA GLU A 435 -17.16 33.77 10.89
C GLU A 435 -15.75 34.10 10.39
N LEU A 436 -14.79 34.25 11.30
CA LEU A 436 -13.40 34.54 10.97
C LEU A 436 -12.63 33.24 10.68
N PRO A 437 -11.54 33.29 9.89
CA PRO A 437 -10.65 32.16 9.70
C PRO A 437 -10.19 31.59 11.05
N TYR A 438 -10.22 30.25 11.15
CA TYR A 438 -9.93 29.54 12.37
C TYR A 438 -8.42 29.35 12.51
N LEU A 439 -7.80 30.08 13.45
CA LEU A 439 -6.36 30.04 13.69
C LEU A 439 -5.97 28.81 14.51
N LEU A 440 -5.01 28.04 14.00
CA LEU A 440 -4.33 26.96 14.72
C LEU A 440 -2.82 27.17 14.68
N THR A 441 -2.14 26.72 15.74
CA THR A 441 -0.67 26.61 15.79
C THR A 441 -0.27 25.17 16.05
N LEU A 442 0.74 24.71 15.32
CA LEU A 442 1.20 23.33 15.35
C LEU A 442 2.69 23.29 15.66
N ALA A 443 3.08 22.38 16.54
CA ALA A 443 4.48 22.03 16.80
C ALA A 443 5.14 21.43 15.52
N PRO A 444 6.48 21.40 15.43
CA PRO A 444 7.19 20.66 14.39
C PRO A 444 6.62 19.25 14.21
N ARG A 445 6.28 18.86 12.98
CA ARG A 445 5.71 17.53 12.65
C ARG A 445 4.44 17.15 13.44
N GLY A 446 3.83 18.12 14.13
CA GLY A 446 2.62 17.94 14.90
C GLY A 446 1.39 17.86 14.01
N PHE A 447 0.34 17.24 14.53
CA PHE A 447 -0.95 17.14 13.85
C PHE A 447 -2.09 17.19 14.87
N TYR A 448 -3.28 17.53 14.39
CA TYR A 448 -4.52 17.44 15.13
C TYR A 448 -5.59 16.75 14.31
N TRP A 449 -6.36 15.89 14.96
CA TRP A 449 -7.64 15.43 14.46
C TRP A 449 -8.72 15.95 15.43
N PHE A 450 -9.72 16.64 14.89
CA PHE A 450 -10.83 17.19 15.66
C PHE A 450 -12.14 16.63 15.17
N GLN A 451 -12.98 16.15 16.07
CA GLN A 451 -14.40 15.98 15.78
C GLN A 451 -15.10 17.33 15.86
N LEU A 452 -15.86 17.71 14.83
CA LEU A 452 -16.65 18.93 14.81
C LEU A 452 -18.05 18.65 15.38
N VAL A 453 -18.23 18.92 16.68
CA VAL A 453 -19.50 18.68 17.39
C VAL A 453 -20.33 19.95 17.47
N GLU A 454 -21.65 19.82 17.50
CA GLU A 454 -22.55 20.95 17.80
C GLU A 454 -22.55 21.24 19.31
N ASP A 455 -23.00 22.44 19.68
CA ASP A 455 -23.21 22.78 21.08
C ASP A 455 -24.37 21.92 21.61
N GLU A 456 -24.09 20.97 22.51
CA GLU A 456 -25.14 20.36 23.33
C GLU A 456 -25.74 21.46 24.22
N SER A 457 -26.74 22.16 23.70
CA SER A 457 -27.54 23.12 24.44
C SER A 457 -29.00 22.66 24.45
N GLU A 458 -29.47 22.31 25.65
CA GLU A 458 -30.86 22.47 26.10
C GLU A 458 -31.94 21.39 25.89
N GLU A 459 -31.65 20.15 25.43
CA GLU A 459 -32.72 19.12 25.42
C GLU A 459 -33.01 18.43 26.77
N ALA A 460 -32.18 18.61 27.79
CA ALA A 460 -32.39 17.98 29.11
C ALA A 460 -33.09 18.87 30.17
N SER A 461 -33.65 20.02 29.80
CA SER A 461 -34.27 20.96 30.76
C SER A 461 -35.79 21.20 30.59
N HIS A 462 -36.47 20.40 29.77
CA HIS A 462 -37.92 20.53 29.52
C HIS A 462 -38.72 19.24 29.78
N ASP A 463 -38.33 18.48 30.81
CA ASP A 463 -39.27 17.60 31.54
C ASP A 463 -39.19 17.97 33.03
N GLY A 464 -39.91 19.03 33.38
CA GLY A 464 -40.17 19.48 34.75
C GLY A 464 -41.63 19.29 35.12
#